data_AF-A0A537M4F7-F1
#
_entry.id   AF-A0A537M4F7-F1
#
_cell.length_a   1.000
_cell.length_b   1.000
_cell.length_c   1.000
_cell.angle_alpha   90.00
_cell.angle_beta   90.00
_cell.angle_gamma   90.00
#
_symmetry.space_group_name_H-M   'P 1'
#
loop_
_entity.id
_entity.type
_entity.pdbx_description
1 polymer ?
#
loop_
_entity_poly.entity_id
_entity_poly.type
_entity_poly.pdbx_seq_one_letter_code
_entity_poly.pdbx_strand_id
1 'polypeptide(L)'
;MQRWRTKLLLTAGVAAALAAIPAFGQADQPESQLPPGFGDPGTPAPAPPPPPPAPDTAAAPEAPPPPPSALADVGTVIENSADADLAALGEDLTPVKPIEIPESARRPVDVVGIIGPADWGVGVDGFGKADGRFLSGLMRRLDAPLPSRWASILLRRVLMSEVQAPNNIDPVDWVAERAWLLLRMGEADAARMLVQSVDVDRFTPRMYTVGVQTALATADPAALCPLVAGGREVSDEAVWPLADAMCAALEGEAGRASALVDQARRRSGAGGIDLLLAEKVIGAGTNTRRAVNIQWDGVDQINAWRFGLASATGLAIPPALMASAGPQVRAWQARAPMVPLDQRLAAADTAASLGVFSTESLVELYSLVADSTDPSDLDDTLAGRLRRAYAAADPDARMSALRYLWDGAKTPEQKHARSILTAVASTLVAPSDDRKDVSAELIASMLAGGLDRQAARWAPVVESAGNDRAWALLAVGAPRVQVDTSSGRISTFAGNDDSKDKVRSRLLLAALAGLDRIQGGGANDLGADLGVNFAASNAWTRIIDSAAAKGQEGTVALLAAVGMQTGDWAGVPPEHLFHIVRALRQVGREYEARMIAAEALSRL
;
A
#
# COMPACT_ATOMS: atom_id res chain seq x y z
N MET A 1 -41.58 23.63 4.61
CA MET A 1 -42.09 24.72 3.74
C MET A 1 -40.90 25.54 3.22
N GLN A 2 -41.04 26.30 2.12
CA GLN A 2 -40.03 27.23 1.54
C GLN A 2 -38.62 26.61 1.31
N ARG A 3 -38.22 26.11 0.13
CA ARG A 3 -38.18 26.74 -1.21
C ARG A 3 -37.56 28.15 -1.24
N TRP A 4 -36.34 28.24 -1.74
CA TRP A 4 -35.91 29.36 -2.58
C TRP A 4 -35.42 28.86 -3.94
N ARG A 5 -35.70 29.66 -4.98
CA ARG A 5 -35.45 29.40 -6.39
C ARG A 5 -34.80 30.65 -6.96
N THR A 6 -33.76 30.50 -7.77
CA THR A 6 -33.35 31.57 -8.69
C THR A 6 -32.96 30.95 -10.03
N LYS A 7 -33.87 31.10 -11.01
CA LYS A 7 -33.53 31.18 -12.43
C LYS A 7 -33.24 32.69 -12.73
N LEU A 8 -32.73 33.17 -13.87
CA LEU A 8 -32.80 32.71 -15.26
C LEU A 8 -31.87 33.62 -16.14
N LEU A 9 -31.57 33.17 -17.37
CA LEU A 9 -31.08 33.89 -18.59
C LEU A 9 -29.54 33.79 -18.82
N LEU A 10 -28.97 33.14 -19.85
CA LEU A 10 -29.42 32.56 -21.14
C LEU A 10 -29.47 33.50 -22.37
N THR A 11 -28.37 33.53 -23.13
CA THR A 11 -28.25 33.72 -24.61
C THR A 11 -27.05 32.85 -25.06
N ALA A 12 -27.17 31.76 -25.85
CA ALA A 12 -27.69 31.54 -27.21
C ALA A 12 -26.63 31.79 -28.32
N GLY A 13 -26.15 30.72 -28.97
CA GLY A 13 -25.21 30.75 -30.10
C GLY A 13 -25.04 29.36 -30.76
N VAL A 14 -25.29 29.27 -32.09
CA VAL A 14 -25.65 28.05 -32.86
C VAL A 14 -25.02 28.14 -34.26
N ALA A 15 -24.60 27.09 -34.98
CA ALA A 15 -24.74 25.63 -34.82
C ALA A 15 -23.34 24.93 -34.68
N ALA A 16 -22.99 23.70 -35.12
CA ALA A 16 -23.59 22.69 -36.02
C ALA A 16 -23.21 21.24 -35.61
N ALA A 17 -23.25 20.28 -36.55
CA ALA A 17 -22.92 18.85 -36.36
C ALA A 17 -22.07 18.30 -37.51
N LEU A 18 -21.38 17.18 -37.30
CA LEU A 18 -21.21 16.09 -38.27
C LEU A 18 -20.70 14.82 -37.56
N ALA A 19 -21.29 13.67 -37.93
CA ALA A 19 -20.94 12.36 -37.38
C ALA A 19 -20.29 11.49 -38.48
N ALA A 20 -19.29 10.70 -38.11
CA ALA A 20 -18.82 9.58 -38.91
C ALA A 20 -18.16 8.52 -38.01
N ILE A 21 -18.73 7.32 -37.99
CA ILE A 21 -18.12 6.11 -37.44
C ILE A 21 -17.49 5.35 -38.61
N PRO A 22 -16.24 4.89 -38.52
CA PRO A 22 -15.76 3.79 -39.34
C PRO A 22 -15.65 2.51 -38.49
N ALA A 23 -16.48 1.52 -38.82
CA ALA A 23 -16.19 0.13 -38.50
C ALA A 23 -15.43 -0.49 -39.68
N PHE A 24 -14.34 -1.20 -39.42
CA PHE A 24 -13.71 -2.08 -40.42
C PHE A 24 -13.36 -3.43 -39.79
N GLY A 25 -13.50 -4.47 -40.60
CA GLY A 25 -13.43 -5.87 -40.19
C GLY A 25 -12.04 -6.51 -40.36
N GLN A 26 -12.07 -7.83 -40.46
CA GLN A 26 -10.93 -8.73 -40.34
C GLN A 26 -10.06 -8.83 -41.61
N ALA A 27 -8.87 -9.39 -41.38
CA ALA A 27 -8.10 -10.29 -42.25
C ALA A 27 -6.86 -9.74 -42.99
N ASP A 28 -5.87 -10.64 -42.98
CA ASP A 28 -4.69 -10.81 -43.84
C ASP A 28 -3.45 -9.90 -43.72
N GLN A 29 -2.31 -10.59 -43.63
CA GLN A 29 -0.94 -10.08 -43.64
C GLN A 29 -0.53 -9.68 -45.06
N PRO A 30 0.17 -8.55 -45.26
CA PRO A 30 0.95 -8.30 -46.47
C PRO A 30 2.41 -8.70 -46.28
N GLU A 31 2.96 -9.44 -47.23
CA GLU A 31 4.37 -9.85 -47.27
C GLU A 31 5.34 -8.68 -47.54
N SER A 32 6.64 -8.93 -47.31
CA SER A 32 7.71 -7.95 -47.44
C SER A 32 7.90 -7.43 -48.88
N GLN A 33 7.78 -6.11 -49.06
CA GLN A 33 8.11 -5.42 -50.31
C GLN A 33 9.55 -4.86 -50.28
N LEU A 34 10.56 -5.73 -50.43
CA LEU A 34 11.92 -5.30 -50.74
C LEU A 34 12.39 -5.94 -52.06
N PRO A 35 12.81 -5.15 -53.06
CA PRO A 35 13.29 -5.68 -54.33
C PRO A 35 14.66 -6.37 -54.18
N PRO A 36 14.91 -7.48 -54.89
CA PRO A 36 16.17 -8.21 -54.79
C PRO A 36 17.31 -7.47 -55.50
N GLY A 37 18.46 -7.30 -54.84
CA GLY A 37 19.64 -6.73 -55.53
C GLY A 37 20.79 -6.16 -54.69
N PHE A 38 20.76 -6.16 -53.36
CA PHE A 38 21.88 -5.66 -52.54
C PHE A 38 22.48 -6.76 -51.67
N GLY A 39 23.53 -7.40 -52.20
CA GLY A 39 24.40 -8.31 -51.46
C GLY A 39 25.85 -7.83 -51.47
N ASP A 40 26.39 -7.64 -50.26
CA ASP A 40 27.79 -7.90 -49.85
C ASP A 40 29.00 -7.17 -50.49
N PRO A 41 30.18 -7.18 -49.83
CA PRO A 41 30.49 -7.71 -48.48
C PRO A 41 31.12 -6.67 -47.51
N GLY A 42 30.92 -6.87 -46.20
CA GLY A 42 31.62 -6.14 -45.12
C GLY A 42 32.04 -7.06 -43.98
N THR A 43 33.34 -7.16 -43.71
CA THR A 43 34.01 -8.05 -42.74
C THR A 43 33.37 -8.18 -41.35
N PRO A 44 33.28 -9.40 -40.77
CA PRO A 44 32.73 -9.62 -39.43
C PRO A 44 33.72 -9.27 -38.29
N ALA A 45 33.18 -8.85 -37.14
CA ALA A 45 33.93 -8.58 -35.92
C ALA A 45 34.26 -9.88 -35.12
N PRO A 46 35.28 -9.88 -34.23
CA PRO A 46 35.73 -11.09 -33.55
C PRO A 46 34.81 -11.53 -32.41
N ALA A 47 34.61 -12.84 -32.26
CA ALA A 47 33.87 -13.44 -31.14
C ALA A 47 34.74 -13.57 -29.86
N PRO A 48 34.15 -13.52 -28.66
CA PRO A 48 34.87 -13.71 -27.39
C PRO A 48 35.29 -15.18 -27.17
N PRO A 49 36.38 -15.44 -26.42
CA PRO A 49 36.91 -16.78 -26.20
C PRO A 49 36.07 -17.62 -25.20
N PRO A 50 36.07 -18.96 -25.34
CA PRO A 50 35.29 -19.86 -24.50
C PRO A 50 35.91 -20.08 -23.10
N PRO A 51 35.08 -20.42 -22.08
CA PRO A 51 35.55 -20.77 -20.74
C PRO A 51 36.22 -22.17 -20.69
N PRO A 52 37.08 -22.44 -19.68
CA PRO A 52 37.81 -23.69 -19.55
C PRO A 52 36.95 -24.89 -19.12
N PRO A 53 37.37 -26.14 -19.41
CA PRO A 53 36.57 -27.34 -19.16
C PRO A 53 36.54 -27.75 -17.68
N ALA A 54 35.41 -28.34 -17.27
CA ALA A 54 35.23 -28.98 -15.95
C ALA A 54 35.59 -30.48 -16.00
N PRO A 55 35.90 -31.14 -14.86
CA PRO A 55 36.37 -32.52 -14.83
C PRO A 55 35.25 -33.57 -15.01
N ASP A 56 35.62 -34.74 -15.52
CA ASP A 56 34.72 -35.87 -15.80
C ASP A 56 33.95 -36.38 -14.57
N THR A 57 32.70 -36.81 -14.80
CA THR A 57 32.00 -37.75 -13.89
C THR A 57 31.14 -38.72 -14.71
N ALA A 58 31.09 -39.96 -14.24
CA ALA A 58 30.71 -41.17 -14.98
C ALA A 58 29.37 -41.17 -15.75
N ALA A 59 29.34 -41.92 -16.85
CA ALA A 59 28.16 -42.17 -17.69
C ALA A 59 27.14 -43.14 -17.05
N ALA A 60 25.87 -42.97 -17.42
CA ALA A 60 24.80 -43.95 -17.24
C ALA A 60 24.34 -44.48 -18.62
N PRO A 61 23.77 -45.71 -18.72
CA PRO A 61 23.63 -46.40 -20.00
C PRO A 61 22.43 -45.95 -20.84
N GLU A 62 22.62 -46.01 -22.16
CA GLU A 62 21.65 -45.69 -23.20
C GLU A 62 20.64 -46.86 -23.43
N ALA A 63 19.37 -46.54 -23.72
CA ALA A 63 18.32 -47.54 -23.95
C ALA A 63 18.10 -47.82 -25.45
N PRO A 64 17.69 -49.05 -25.86
CA PRO A 64 17.56 -49.40 -27.28
C PRO A 64 16.30 -48.81 -27.94
N PRO A 65 16.31 -48.56 -29.26
CA PRO A 65 15.17 -48.03 -30.01
C PRO A 65 14.04 -49.07 -30.25
N PRO A 66 12.79 -48.63 -30.45
CA PRO A 66 11.64 -49.51 -30.66
C PRO A 66 11.55 -50.12 -32.07
N PRO A 67 10.92 -51.29 -32.24
CA PRO A 67 10.69 -51.92 -33.54
C PRO A 67 9.52 -51.29 -34.33
N PRO A 68 9.47 -51.46 -35.66
CA PRO A 68 8.47 -50.83 -36.52
C PRO A 68 7.10 -51.53 -36.48
N SER A 69 6.03 -50.73 -36.54
CA SER A 69 4.64 -51.20 -36.57
C SER A 69 4.28 -51.92 -37.87
N ALA A 70 3.69 -53.12 -37.74
CA ALA A 70 2.95 -53.77 -38.82
C ALA A 70 1.44 -53.54 -38.62
N LEU A 71 0.76 -53.03 -39.64
CA LEU A 71 -0.70 -52.95 -39.66
C LEU A 71 -1.27 -54.31 -40.11
N ALA A 72 -2.15 -54.89 -39.28
CA ALA A 72 -2.98 -56.02 -39.65
C ALA A 72 -4.44 -55.70 -39.28
N ASP A 73 -5.31 -55.76 -40.28
CA ASP A 73 -6.75 -55.52 -40.16
C ASP A 73 -7.47 -56.84 -39.84
N VAL A 74 -8.13 -56.91 -38.69
CA VAL A 74 -9.17 -57.91 -38.39
C VAL A 74 -10.23 -57.25 -37.50
N GLY A 75 -11.43 -57.07 -38.04
CA GLY A 75 -12.55 -56.48 -37.29
C GLY A 75 -13.05 -57.39 -36.16
N THR A 76 -13.32 -56.79 -34.99
CA THR A 76 -14.06 -57.45 -33.90
C THR A 76 -15.08 -56.48 -33.31
N VAL A 77 -16.16 -57.04 -32.75
CA VAL A 77 -17.37 -56.32 -32.30
C VAL A 77 -17.05 -55.29 -31.20
N ILE A 78 -17.63 -54.09 -31.30
CA ILE A 78 -17.68 -53.14 -30.18
C ILE A 78 -18.76 -53.62 -29.19
N GLU A 79 -18.37 -54.42 -28.21
CA GLU A 79 -19.15 -54.58 -26.99
C GLU A 79 -18.76 -53.50 -25.97
N ASN A 80 -19.76 -52.95 -25.29
CA ASN A 80 -19.64 -51.74 -24.49
C ASN A 80 -18.96 -52.02 -23.14
N SER A 81 -17.62 -52.09 -23.12
CA SER A 81 -16.81 -52.33 -21.92
C SER A 81 -16.39 -51.06 -21.17
N ALA A 82 -16.58 -49.88 -21.75
CA ALA A 82 -16.13 -48.59 -21.18
C ALA A 82 -16.72 -48.28 -19.79
N ASP A 83 -17.96 -48.72 -19.52
CA ASP A 83 -18.63 -48.51 -18.22
C ASP A 83 -18.00 -49.35 -17.08
N ALA A 84 -17.41 -50.50 -17.40
CA ALA A 84 -16.77 -51.38 -16.41
C ALA A 84 -15.37 -50.87 -16.03
N ASP A 85 -14.59 -50.41 -17.00
CA ASP A 85 -13.25 -49.85 -16.76
C ASP A 85 -13.34 -48.49 -16.02
N LEU A 86 -14.37 -47.68 -16.29
CA LEU A 86 -14.64 -46.44 -15.53
C LEU A 86 -15.09 -46.71 -14.10
N ALA A 87 -15.85 -47.78 -13.85
CA ALA A 87 -16.23 -48.19 -12.49
C ALA A 87 -15.01 -48.67 -11.68
N ALA A 88 -14.13 -49.47 -12.29
CA ALA A 88 -12.90 -49.96 -11.66
C ALA A 88 -11.92 -48.84 -11.30
N LEU A 89 -11.84 -47.77 -12.10
CA LEU A 89 -11.05 -46.57 -11.80
C LEU A 89 -11.67 -45.68 -10.70
N GLY A 90 -12.92 -45.93 -10.30
CA GLY A 90 -13.62 -45.18 -9.26
C GLY A 90 -13.38 -45.67 -7.83
N GLU A 91 -13.02 -46.95 -7.64
CA GLU A 91 -12.89 -47.54 -6.29
C GLU A 91 -11.55 -47.27 -5.61
N ASP A 92 -10.46 -47.03 -6.37
CA ASP A 92 -9.11 -46.80 -5.83
C ASP A 92 -8.76 -45.31 -5.59
N LEU A 93 -9.69 -44.39 -5.88
CA LEU A 93 -9.60 -42.99 -5.46
C LEU A 93 -9.93 -42.84 -3.97
N THR A 94 -9.12 -43.48 -3.12
CA THR A 94 -9.03 -43.07 -1.72
C THR A 94 -8.78 -41.56 -1.69
N PRO A 95 -9.64 -40.74 -1.04
CA PRO A 95 -9.38 -39.32 -0.95
C PRO A 95 -8.02 -39.16 -0.28
N VAL A 96 -7.10 -38.48 -0.98
CA VAL A 96 -5.74 -38.20 -0.48
C VAL A 96 -5.94 -37.62 0.91
N LYS A 97 -5.53 -38.38 1.94
CA LYS A 97 -5.72 -37.94 3.32
C LYS A 97 -5.13 -36.54 3.43
N PRO A 98 -5.84 -35.56 4.01
CA PRO A 98 -5.29 -34.25 4.25
C PRO A 98 -3.91 -34.41 4.85
N ILE A 99 -2.91 -33.71 4.30
CA ILE A 99 -1.54 -33.81 4.80
C ILE A 99 -1.56 -33.28 6.22
N GLU A 100 -1.63 -34.20 7.20
CA GLU A 100 -1.62 -33.86 8.61
C GLU A 100 -0.25 -33.28 8.95
N ILE A 101 -0.15 -31.95 8.95
CA ILE A 101 1.04 -31.23 9.39
C ILE A 101 1.29 -31.66 10.85
N PRO A 102 2.44 -32.31 11.14
CA PRO A 102 2.77 -32.70 12.51
C PRO A 102 2.73 -31.49 13.42
N GLU A 103 2.33 -31.66 14.69
CA GLU A 103 2.15 -30.53 15.61
C GLU A 103 3.41 -29.64 15.73
N SER A 104 4.60 -30.25 15.67
CA SER A 104 5.90 -29.56 15.66
C SER A 104 6.22 -28.76 14.39
N ALA A 105 5.43 -28.89 13.33
CA ALA A 105 5.57 -28.19 12.05
C ALA A 105 4.42 -27.22 11.77
N ARG A 106 3.42 -27.15 12.67
CA ARG A 106 2.32 -26.17 12.60
C ARG A 106 2.80 -24.80 13.06
N ARG A 107 2.19 -23.74 12.53
CA ARG A 107 2.45 -22.36 12.94
C ARG A 107 1.75 -22.10 14.28
N PRO A 108 2.44 -21.51 15.29
CA PRO A 108 1.76 -21.05 16.49
C PRO A 108 0.75 -19.96 16.14
N VAL A 109 -0.39 -19.96 16.84
CA VAL A 109 -1.45 -18.94 16.66
C VAL A 109 -1.54 -17.98 17.84
N ASP A 110 -0.96 -18.36 18.97
CA ASP A 110 -0.93 -17.60 20.23
C ASP A 110 0.13 -16.50 20.25
N VAL A 111 1.20 -16.62 19.47
CA VAL A 111 2.19 -15.57 19.20
C VAL A 111 2.37 -15.47 17.69
N VAL A 112 1.92 -14.35 17.09
CA VAL A 112 1.93 -14.17 15.63
C VAL A 112 2.41 -12.78 15.25
N GLY A 113 3.32 -12.74 14.29
CA GLY A 113 3.80 -11.55 13.60
C GLY A 113 5.02 -11.87 12.75
N ILE A 114 5.63 -10.83 12.21
CA ILE A 114 6.67 -10.91 11.17
C ILE A 114 7.83 -9.93 11.38
N ILE A 115 7.72 -9.05 12.38
CA ILE A 115 8.81 -8.18 12.81
C ILE A 115 8.99 -8.27 14.33
N GLY A 116 10.23 -8.37 14.79
CA GLY A 116 10.57 -8.33 16.21
C GLY A 116 10.96 -6.92 16.68
N PRO A 117 11.28 -6.74 17.97
CA PRO A 117 11.80 -5.47 18.50
C PRO A 117 13.08 -4.97 17.80
N ALA A 118 13.90 -5.88 17.27
CA ALA A 118 15.10 -5.53 16.50
C ALA A 118 14.76 -4.75 15.20
N ASP A 119 13.62 -5.08 14.58
CA ASP A 119 13.10 -4.47 13.35
C ASP A 119 12.06 -3.38 13.65
N TRP A 120 12.20 -2.72 14.79
CA TRP A 120 11.31 -1.68 15.30
C TRP A 120 9.85 -2.12 15.54
N GLY A 121 9.62 -3.42 15.75
CA GLY A 121 8.38 -3.93 16.33
C GLY A 121 8.21 -3.53 17.80
N VAL A 122 7.11 -3.98 18.41
CA VAL A 122 6.94 -3.98 19.87
C VAL A 122 7.37 -5.33 20.45
N GLY A 123 7.60 -5.39 21.77
CA GLY A 123 7.83 -6.66 22.47
C GLY A 123 6.65 -7.63 22.35
N VAL A 124 6.89 -8.93 22.62
CA VAL A 124 5.86 -9.97 22.59
C VAL A 124 4.69 -9.65 23.52
N ASP A 125 4.98 -9.00 24.65
CA ASP A 125 4.03 -8.47 25.63
C ASP A 125 3.66 -6.99 25.39
N GLY A 126 3.85 -6.45 24.18
CA GLY A 126 3.66 -5.02 23.86
C GLY A 126 2.23 -4.49 24.00
N PHE A 127 1.23 -5.38 24.14
CA PHE A 127 -0.14 -5.03 24.53
C PHE A 127 -0.43 -5.26 26.03
N GLY A 128 0.50 -5.88 26.76
CA GLY A 128 0.42 -6.18 28.19
C GLY A 128 -0.86 -6.92 28.56
N LYS A 129 -1.51 -6.47 29.64
CA LYS A 129 -2.78 -7.03 30.13
C LYS A 129 -4.02 -6.32 29.55
N ALA A 130 -3.94 -5.76 28.35
CA ALA A 130 -5.10 -5.18 27.68
C ALA A 130 -6.08 -6.28 27.27
N ASP A 131 -7.38 -5.96 27.27
CA ASP A 131 -8.42 -6.89 26.86
C ASP A 131 -8.50 -6.99 25.32
N GLY A 132 -8.49 -8.20 24.78
CA GLY A 132 -8.49 -8.44 23.33
C GLY A 132 -9.77 -7.99 22.64
N ARG A 133 -10.92 -8.03 23.32
CA ARG A 133 -12.20 -7.54 22.76
C ARG A 133 -12.20 -6.02 22.69
N PHE A 134 -11.60 -5.35 23.68
CA PHE A 134 -11.37 -3.91 23.64
C PHE A 134 -10.45 -3.52 22.48
N LEU A 135 -9.29 -4.19 22.34
CA LEU A 135 -8.33 -3.90 21.25
C LEU A 135 -8.94 -4.18 19.87
N SER A 136 -9.59 -5.33 19.67
CA SER A 136 -10.37 -5.65 18.45
C SER A 136 -11.50 -4.64 18.20
N GLY A 137 -12.15 -4.15 19.26
CA GLY A 137 -13.18 -3.12 19.18
C GLY A 137 -12.64 -1.78 18.68
N LEU A 138 -11.43 -1.40 19.11
CA LEU A 138 -10.71 -0.24 18.57
C LEU A 138 -10.32 -0.47 17.10
N MET A 139 -9.70 -1.62 16.77
CA MET A 139 -9.25 -1.92 15.41
C MET A 139 -10.38 -1.94 14.37
N ARG A 140 -11.58 -2.40 14.77
CA ARG A 140 -12.78 -2.39 13.90
C ARG A 140 -13.41 -1.02 13.72
N ARG A 141 -13.28 -0.13 14.71
CA ARG A 141 -13.88 1.22 14.73
C ARG A 141 -12.94 2.34 14.32
N LEU A 142 -11.65 2.06 14.17
CA LEU A 142 -10.65 3.01 13.71
C LEU A 142 -10.89 3.30 12.24
N ASP A 143 -11.36 4.48 11.90
CA ASP A 143 -11.52 4.96 10.53
C ASP A 143 -10.15 5.33 9.94
N ALA A 144 -9.78 4.63 8.86
CA ALA A 144 -8.55 4.85 8.10
C ALA A 144 -8.93 5.40 6.70
N PRO A 145 -8.09 6.24 6.08
CA PRO A 145 -6.72 6.59 6.47
C PRO A 145 -6.62 7.61 7.60
N LEU A 146 -5.46 7.60 8.29
CA LEU A 146 -5.10 8.59 9.30
C LEU A 146 -4.52 9.86 8.64
N PRO A 147 -4.64 11.04 9.26
CA PRO A 147 -4.04 12.28 8.76
C PRO A 147 -2.50 12.26 8.88
N SER A 148 -1.93 11.47 9.80
CA SER A 148 -0.49 11.32 9.97
C SER A 148 0.05 10.05 9.29
N ARG A 149 0.95 10.24 8.32
CA ARG A 149 1.78 9.19 7.74
C ARG A 149 2.62 8.47 8.80
N TRP A 150 3.22 9.20 9.74
CA TRP A 150 4.06 8.60 10.77
C TRP A 150 3.26 7.78 11.79
N ALA A 151 2.03 8.19 12.10
CA ALA A 151 1.11 7.37 12.88
C ALA A 151 0.75 6.06 12.14
N SER A 152 0.48 6.12 10.83
CA SER A 152 0.25 4.91 10.01
C SER A 152 1.47 3.98 9.99
N ILE A 153 2.69 4.50 9.87
CA ILE A 153 3.93 3.71 9.86
C ILE A 153 4.21 3.06 11.23
N LEU A 154 3.94 3.75 12.34
CA LEU A 154 4.02 3.17 13.67
C LEU A 154 2.93 2.09 13.86
N LEU A 155 1.68 2.41 13.51
CA LEU A 155 0.57 1.48 13.64
C LEU A 155 0.80 0.22 12.80
N ARG A 156 1.29 0.34 11.56
CA ARG A 156 1.70 -0.80 10.73
C ARG A 156 2.70 -1.69 11.45
N ARG A 157 3.80 -1.13 11.97
CA ARG A 157 4.83 -1.91 12.70
C ARG A 157 4.22 -2.63 13.89
N VAL A 158 3.40 -1.94 14.70
CA VAL A 158 2.68 -2.53 15.83
C VAL A 158 1.75 -3.67 15.40
N LEU A 159 1.01 -3.49 14.30
CA LEU A 159 0.10 -4.51 13.75
C LEU A 159 0.85 -5.68 13.10
N MET A 160 2.09 -5.50 12.64
CA MET A 160 2.95 -6.55 12.09
C MET A 160 3.83 -7.25 13.14
N SER A 161 3.94 -6.68 14.35
CA SER A 161 4.87 -7.16 15.38
C SER A 161 4.54 -8.59 15.84
N GLU A 162 5.56 -9.38 16.14
CA GLU A 162 5.41 -10.68 16.79
C GLU A 162 4.94 -10.48 18.23
N VAL A 163 3.62 -10.64 18.45
CA VAL A 163 2.98 -10.38 19.75
C VAL A 163 2.09 -11.52 20.18
N GLN A 164 2.02 -11.71 21.50
CA GLN A 164 1.07 -12.63 22.11
C GLN A 164 -0.37 -12.15 21.89
N ALA A 165 -1.27 -13.08 21.58
CA ALA A 165 -2.70 -12.85 21.52
C ALA A 165 -3.21 -12.38 22.91
N PRO A 166 -3.87 -11.21 23.00
CA PRO A 166 -4.41 -10.72 24.27
C PRO A 166 -5.47 -11.66 24.85
N ASN A 167 -5.74 -11.52 26.15
CA ASN A 167 -6.81 -12.30 26.80
C ASN A 167 -8.20 -11.97 26.22
N ASN A 168 -9.14 -12.91 26.35
CA ASN A 168 -10.57 -12.79 25.99
C ASN A 168 -10.91 -12.66 24.49
N ILE A 169 -9.96 -12.88 23.58
CA ILE A 169 -10.18 -13.00 22.13
C ILE A 169 -9.64 -14.35 21.63
N ASP A 170 -10.19 -14.88 20.53
CA ASP A 170 -9.57 -16.01 19.84
C ASP A 170 -8.24 -15.55 19.17
N PRO A 171 -7.14 -16.32 19.26
CA PRO A 171 -5.85 -15.88 18.71
C PRO A 171 -5.86 -15.68 17.19
N VAL A 172 -6.64 -16.44 16.43
CA VAL A 172 -6.77 -16.31 14.98
C VAL A 172 -7.65 -15.11 14.62
N ASP A 173 -8.73 -14.86 15.37
CA ASP A 173 -9.51 -13.62 15.22
C ASP A 173 -8.67 -12.37 15.53
N TRP A 174 -7.73 -12.44 16.48
CA TRP A 174 -6.79 -11.36 16.77
C TRP A 174 -5.87 -11.05 15.57
N VAL A 175 -5.34 -12.07 14.89
CA VAL A 175 -4.58 -11.91 13.64
C VAL A 175 -5.47 -11.31 12.55
N ALA A 176 -6.70 -11.81 12.40
CA ALA A 176 -7.65 -11.34 11.40
C ALA A 176 -8.00 -9.85 11.58
N GLU A 177 -8.20 -9.35 12.80
CA GLU A 177 -8.48 -7.93 13.03
C GLU A 177 -7.26 -7.03 12.78
N ARG A 178 -6.04 -7.52 13.04
CA ARG A 178 -4.79 -6.81 12.69
C ARG A 178 -4.63 -6.70 11.17
N ALA A 179 -4.79 -7.81 10.46
CA ALA A 179 -4.76 -7.84 9.00
C ALA A 179 -5.88 -6.98 8.38
N TRP A 180 -7.09 -7.01 8.94
CA TRP A 180 -8.20 -6.18 8.49
C TRP A 180 -7.92 -4.67 8.61
N LEU A 181 -7.30 -4.24 9.71
CA LEU A 181 -6.90 -2.84 9.88
C LEU A 181 -5.77 -2.45 8.91
N LEU A 182 -4.77 -3.32 8.69
CA LEU A 182 -3.73 -3.13 7.68
C LEU A 182 -4.32 -2.93 6.27
N LEU A 183 -5.29 -3.76 5.85
CA LEU A 183 -5.98 -3.58 4.56
C LEU A 183 -6.60 -2.19 4.43
N ARG A 184 -7.32 -1.73 5.47
CA ARG A 184 -7.97 -0.41 5.46
C ARG A 184 -7.00 0.77 5.52
N MET A 185 -5.75 0.53 5.95
CA MET A 185 -4.64 1.50 5.85
C MET A 185 -3.96 1.52 4.47
N GLY A 186 -4.27 0.57 3.58
CA GLY A 186 -3.60 0.41 2.27
C GLY A 186 -2.48 -0.64 2.25
N GLU A 187 -2.25 -1.34 3.36
CA GLU A 187 -1.11 -2.24 3.58
C GLU A 187 -1.43 -3.70 3.17
N ALA A 188 -1.77 -3.91 1.89
CA ALA A 188 -2.20 -5.21 1.38
C ALA A 188 -1.16 -6.32 1.60
N ASP A 189 0.12 -6.04 1.32
CA ASP A 189 1.20 -7.01 1.47
C ASP A 189 1.44 -7.38 2.95
N ALA A 190 1.38 -6.41 3.86
CA ALA A 190 1.52 -6.65 5.29
C ALA A 190 0.35 -7.49 5.84
N ALA A 191 -0.88 -7.22 5.39
CA ALA A 191 -2.04 -8.05 5.71
C ALA A 191 -1.87 -9.49 5.19
N ARG A 192 -1.35 -9.66 3.96
CA ARG A 192 -1.04 -10.98 3.37
C ARG A 192 -0.04 -11.75 4.21
N MET A 193 1.04 -11.13 4.64
CA MET A 193 2.04 -11.79 5.49
C MET A 193 1.44 -12.28 6.81
N LEU A 194 0.55 -11.51 7.46
CA LEU A 194 -0.16 -11.97 8.67
C LEU A 194 -1.16 -13.09 8.38
N VAL A 195 -1.97 -12.98 7.33
CA VAL A 195 -2.95 -14.02 6.94
C VAL A 195 -2.23 -15.34 6.64
N GLN A 196 -1.12 -15.28 5.90
CA GLN A 196 -0.29 -16.45 5.61
C GLN A 196 0.50 -16.97 6.83
N SER A 197 0.55 -16.24 7.94
CA SER A 197 1.21 -16.73 9.17
C SER A 197 0.34 -17.72 9.97
N VAL A 198 -0.93 -17.88 9.60
CA VAL A 198 -1.83 -18.89 10.20
C VAL A 198 -2.09 -20.00 9.18
N ASP A 199 -2.06 -21.24 9.62
CA ASP A 199 -2.38 -22.40 8.77
C ASP A 199 -3.89 -22.43 8.45
N VAL A 200 -4.26 -22.77 7.22
CA VAL A 200 -5.66 -22.60 6.73
C VAL A 200 -6.66 -23.52 7.45
N ASP A 201 -6.22 -24.68 7.94
CA ASP A 201 -7.04 -25.57 8.77
C ASP A 201 -7.39 -24.96 10.15
N ARG A 202 -6.73 -23.87 10.54
CA ARG A 202 -6.99 -23.09 11.76
C ARG A 202 -7.82 -21.83 11.51
N PHE A 203 -8.22 -21.53 10.26
CA PHE A 203 -8.97 -20.30 9.96
C PHE A 203 -10.35 -20.28 10.64
N THR A 204 -10.60 -19.23 11.42
CA THR A 204 -11.94 -18.89 11.90
C THR A 204 -12.79 -18.31 10.76
N PRO A 205 -14.13 -18.22 10.90
CA PRO A 205 -14.98 -17.54 9.92
C PRO A 205 -14.52 -16.11 9.62
N ARG A 206 -14.05 -15.38 10.64
CA ARG A 206 -13.50 -14.03 10.50
C ARG A 206 -12.21 -14.03 9.67
N MET A 207 -11.34 -15.01 9.87
CA MET A 207 -10.09 -15.17 9.11
C MET A 207 -10.36 -15.52 7.64
N TYR A 208 -11.36 -16.34 7.33
CA TYR A 208 -11.80 -16.57 5.94
C TYR A 208 -12.24 -15.26 5.26
N THR A 209 -13.08 -14.44 5.92
CA THR A 209 -13.48 -13.13 5.39
C THR A 209 -12.27 -12.23 5.12
N VAL A 210 -11.32 -12.15 6.05
CA VAL A 210 -10.14 -11.29 5.90
C VAL A 210 -9.16 -11.86 4.86
N GLY A 211 -8.99 -13.16 4.77
CA GLY A 211 -8.17 -13.83 3.75
C GLY A 211 -8.67 -13.55 2.33
N VAL A 212 -9.98 -13.64 2.09
CA VAL A 212 -10.61 -13.24 0.82
C VAL A 212 -10.30 -11.78 0.48
N GLN A 213 -10.52 -10.85 1.41
CA GLN A 213 -10.26 -9.43 1.18
C GLN A 213 -8.77 -9.16 0.95
N THR A 214 -7.88 -9.94 1.57
CA THR A 214 -6.43 -9.82 1.45
C THR A 214 -5.93 -10.29 0.08
N ALA A 215 -6.36 -11.46 -0.39
CA ALA A 215 -6.06 -11.98 -1.72
C ALA A 215 -6.44 -10.95 -2.81
N LEU A 216 -7.66 -10.42 -2.72
CA LEU A 216 -8.19 -9.41 -3.64
C LEU A 216 -7.45 -8.07 -3.54
N ALA A 217 -7.10 -7.59 -2.35
CA ALA A 217 -6.32 -6.37 -2.17
C ALA A 217 -4.88 -6.49 -2.69
N THR A 218 -4.28 -7.69 -2.67
CA THR A 218 -2.99 -7.95 -3.33
C THR A 218 -3.08 -8.27 -4.82
N ALA A 219 -4.28 -8.15 -5.42
CA ALA A 219 -4.55 -8.51 -6.82
C ALA A 219 -4.09 -9.95 -7.17
N ASP A 220 -4.28 -10.90 -6.25
CA ASP A 220 -3.89 -12.29 -6.39
C ASP A 220 -5.11 -13.21 -6.18
N PRO A 221 -5.86 -13.56 -7.25
CA PRO A 221 -6.97 -14.49 -7.14
C PRO A 221 -6.53 -15.93 -6.85
N ALA A 222 -5.27 -16.31 -7.12
CA ALA A 222 -4.78 -17.66 -6.81
C ALA A 222 -4.65 -17.88 -5.30
N ALA A 223 -4.41 -16.82 -4.52
CA ALA A 223 -4.44 -16.87 -3.06
C ALA A 223 -5.82 -17.22 -2.46
N LEU A 224 -6.90 -17.24 -3.26
CA LEU A 224 -8.21 -17.74 -2.83
C LEU A 224 -8.29 -19.28 -2.81
N CYS A 225 -7.49 -19.97 -3.63
CA CYS A 225 -7.63 -21.41 -3.86
C CYS A 225 -7.51 -22.30 -2.62
N PRO A 226 -6.51 -22.14 -1.71
CA PRO A 226 -6.49 -22.92 -0.47
C PRO A 226 -7.68 -22.62 0.46
N LEU A 227 -8.38 -21.49 0.27
CA LEU A 227 -9.50 -21.08 1.11
C LEU A 227 -10.86 -21.66 0.65
N VAL A 228 -10.97 -22.16 -0.59
CA VAL A 228 -12.26 -22.52 -1.20
C VAL A 228 -13.00 -23.62 -0.44
N ALA A 229 -12.29 -24.66 0.02
CA ALA A 229 -12.90 -25.81 0.68
C ALA A 229 -13.53 -25.42 2.03
N GLY A 230 -12.72 -25.01 3.02
CA GLY A 230 -13.22 -24.59 4.33
C GLY A 230 -14.07 -23.32 4.28
N GLY A 231 -13.83 -22.42 3.32
CA GLY A 231 -14.66 -21.24 3.09
C GLY A 231 -16.13 -21.59 2.79
N ARG A 232 -16.36 -22.64 1.99
CA ARG A 232 -17.70 -23.18 1.68
C ARG A 232 -18.36 -23.92 2.83
N GLU A 233 -17.58 -24.57 3.69
CA GLU A 233 -18.09 -25.21 4.89
C GLU A 233 -18.59 -24.18 5.93
N VAL A 234 -18.05 -22.95 5.86
CA VAL A 234 -18.29 -21.88 6.83
C VAL A 234 -19.26 -20.79 6.32
N SER A 235 -19.40 -20.59 5.00
CA SER A 235 -20.24 -19.52 4.42
C SER A 235 -20.75 -19.85 3.00
N ASP A 236 -22.01 -19.50 2.73
CA ASP A 236 -22.67 -19.58 1.41
C ASP A 236 -22.39 -18.36 0.50
N GLU A 237 -21.39 -17.52 0.83
CA GLU A 237 -21.08 -16.30 0.07
C GLU A 237 -20.78 -16.56 -1.42
N ALA A 238 -21.29 -15.67 -2.28
CA ALA A 238 -21.14 -15.74 -3.74
C ALA A 238 -19.68 -15.68 -4.24
N VAL A 239 -18.72 -15.38 -3.36
CA VAL A 239 -17.29 -15.46 -3.62
C VAL A 239 -16.85 -16.90 -3.92
N TRP A 240 -17.38 -17.90 -3.20
CA TRP A 240 -16.86 -19.28 -3.26
C TRP A 240 -17.22 -20.07 -4.53
N PRO A 241 -18.41 -19.90 -5.15
CA PRO A 241 -18.69 -20.44 -6.47
C PRO A 241 -17.73 -19.89 -7.55
N LEU A 242 -17.38 -18.61 -7.48
CA LEU A 242 -16.49 -17.98 -8.46
C LEU A 242 -15.01 -18.28 -8.19
N ALA A 243 -14.59 -18.34 -6.92
CA ALA A 243 -13.25 -18.74 -6.52
C ALA A 243 -12.92 -20.17 -6.98
N ASP A 244 -13.78 -21.15 -6.72
CA ASP A 244 -13.62 -22.54 -7.21
C ASP A 244 -13.50 -22.61 -8.75
N ALA A 245 -14.30 -21.82 -9.48
CA ALA A 245 -14.22 -21.75 -10.93
C ALA A 245 -12.88 -21.16 -11.43
N MET A 246 -12.37 -20.11 -10.77
CA MET A 246 -11.05 -19.53 -11.06
C MET A 246 -9.92 -20.51 -10.71
N CYS A 247 -10.01 -21.20 -9.58
CA CYS A 247 -8.99 -22.14 -9.12
C CYS A 247 -8.92 -23.40 -10.01
N ALA A 248 -10.05 -23.98 -10.39
CA ALA A 248 -10.10 -25.04 -11.40
C ALA A 248 -9.44 -24.60 -12.73
N ALA A 249 -9.52 -23.32 -13.13
CA ALA A 249 -8.85 -22.82 -14.33
C ALA A 249 -7.33 -22.67 -14.15
N LEU A 250 -6.88 -22.27 -12.96
CA LEU A 250 -5.46 -22.16 -12.59
C LEU A 250 -4.81 -23.54 -12.43
N GLU A 251 -5.57 -24.53 -11.97
CA GLU A 251 -5.19 -25.96 -11.88
C GLU A 251 -5.20 -26.67 -13.25
N GLY A 252 -5.67 -26.02 -14.32
CA GLY A 252 -5.74 -26.57 -15.68
C GLY A 252 -7.01 -27.37 -16.00
N GLU A 253 -7.95 -27.48 -15.07
CA GLU A 253 -9.25 -28.15 -15.22
C GLU A 253 -10.27 -27.30 -15.99
N ALA A 254 -9.91 -26.83 -17.19
CA ALA A 254 -10.69 -25.89 -18.01
C ALA A 254 -12.17 -26.32 -18.25
N GLY A 255 -12.44 -27.63 -18.30
CA GLY A 255 -13.79 -28.19 -18.39
C GLY A 255 -14.62 -27.99 -17.11
N ARG A 256 -14.04 -28.26 -15.93
CA ARG A 256 -14.68 -28.01 -14.62
C ARG A 256 -14.87 -26.51 -14.40
N ALA A 257 -13.86 -25.69 -14.66
CA ALA A 257 -13.95 -24.23 -14.57
C ALA A 257 -15.12 -23.68 -15.40
N SER A 258 -15.28 -24.17 -16.63
CA SER A 258 -16.42 -23.84 -17.49
C SER A 258 -17.76 -24.26 -16.89
N ALA A 259 -17.88 -25.51 -16.42
CA ALA A 259 -19.13 -26.01 -15.82
C ALA A 259 -19.54 -25.24 -14.56
N LEU A 260 -18.57 -24.89 -13.70
CA LEU A 260 -18.77 -24.10 -12.49
C LEU A 260 -19.22 -22.66 -12.81
N VAL A 261 -18.55 -21.97 -13.73
CA VAL A 261 -18.90 -20.58 -14.06
C VAL A 261 -20.23 -20.49 -14.82
N ASP A 262 -20.56 -21.47 -15.66
CA ASP A 262 -21.87 -21.55 -16.32
C ASP A 262 -22.99 -21.93 -15.33
N GLN A 263 -22.68 -22.64 -14.24
CA GLN A 263 -23.61 -22.82 -13.10
C GLN A 263 -23.81 -21.51 -12.33
N ALA A 264 -22.73 -20.77 -12.01
CA ALA A 264 -22.81 -19.47 -11.34
C ALA A 264 -23.64 -18.46 -12.15
N ARG A 265 -23.39 -18.38 -13.46
CA ARG A 265 -24.14 -17.56 -14.43
C ARG A 265 -25.65 -17.85 -14.45
N ARG A 266 -26.03 -19.14 -14.37
CA ARG A 266 -27.45 -19.55 -14.30
C ARG A 266 -28.10 -19.16 -12.98
N ARG A 267 -27.35 -19.15 -11.87
CA ARG A 267 -27.85 -18.73 -10.55
C ARG A 267 -27.97 -17.20 -10.42
N SER A 268 -27.08 -16.43 -11.05
CA SER A 268 -27.05 -14.96 -10.92
C SER A 268 -28.04 -14.21 -11.83
N GLY A 269 -28.75 -14.91 -12.73
CA GLY A 269 -29.81 -14.35 -13.58
C GLY A 269 -29.35 -13.46 -14.74
N ALA A 270 -28.24 -12.74 -14.58
CA ALA A 270 -27.50 -12.06 -15.64
C ALA A 270 -26.00 -12.01 -15.28
N GLY A 271 -25.14 -11.89 -16.29
CA GLY A 271 -23.69 -11.79 -16.11
C GLY A 271 -23.24 -10.39 -15.74
N GLY A 272 -23.40 -10.01 -14.46
CA GLY A 272 -22.87 -8.76 -13.93
C GLY A 272 -21.34 -8.71 -14.00
N ILE A 273 -20.77 -7.50 -13.90
CA ILE A 273 -19.30 -7.29 -14.04
C ILE A 273 -18.47 -8.19 -13.12
N ASP A 274 -18.96 -8.48 -11.91
CA ASP A 274 -18.27 -9.33 -10.94
C ASP A 274 -18.11 -10.78 -11.43
N LEU A 275 -19.07 -11.31 -12.22
CA LEU A 275 -18.94 -12.59 -12.92
C LEU A 275 -17.99 -12.48 -14.12
N LEU A 276 -18.13 -11.42 -14.92
CA LEU A 276 -17.30 -11.23 -16.13
C LEU A 276 -15.81 -11.09 -15.79
N LEU A 277 -15.49 -10.46 -14.65
CA LEU A 277 -14.12 -10.38 -14.12
C LEU A 277 -13.59 -11.75 -13.67
N ALA A 278 -14.42 -12.60 -13.04
CA ALA A 278 -14.05 -13.98 -12.73
C ALA A 278 -13.83 -14.80 -14.01
N GLU A 279 -14.69 -14.64 -15.02
CA GLU A 279 -14.50 -15.26 -16.34
C GLU A 279 -13.26 -14.73 -17.07
N LYS A 280 -12.83 -13.49 -16.82
CA LYS A 280 -11.58 -12.92 -17.35
C LYS A 280 -10.35 -13.60 -16.74
N VAL A 281 -10.38 -13.87 -15.43
CA VAL A 281 -9.34 -14.67 -14.74
C VAL A 281 -9.34 -16.11 -15.26
N ILE A 282 -10.51 -16.75 -15.36
CA ILE A 282 -10.64 -18.09 -15.95
C ILE A 282 -10.07 -18.12 -17.36
N GLY A 283 -10.40 -17.13 -18.19
CA GLY A 283 -9.91 -16.97 -19.57
C GLY A 283 -8.42 -16.67 -19.72
N ALA A 284 -7.74 -16.31 -18.62
CA ALA A 284 -6.28 -16.19 -18.56
C ALA A 284 -5.61 -17.51 -18.12
N GLY A 285 -6.39 -18.50 -17.67
CA GLY A 285 -5.92 -19.84 -17.31
C GLY A 285 -5.58 -20.70 -18.53
N THR A 286 -4.79 -21.76 -18.30
CA THR A 286 -4.30 -22.63 -19.38
C THR A 286 -5.44 -23.35 -20.11
N ASN A 287 -5.32 -23.49 -21.43
CA ASN A 287 -6.27 -24.18 -22.32
C ASN A 287 -7.73 -23.66 -22.30
N THR A 288 -7.99 -22.50 -21.68
CA THR A 288 -9.32 -21.87 -21.71
C THR A 288 -9.49 -21.04 -22.99
N ARG A 289 -10.58 -21.25 -23.73
CA ARG A 289 -10.90 -20.49 -24.97
C ARG A 289 -11.90 -19.35 -24.73
N ARG A 290 -11.93 -18.77 -23.51
CA ARG A 290 -12.91 -17.73 -23.13
C ARG A 290 -12.28 -16.34 -23.22
N ALA A 291 -12.59 -15.61 -24.30
CA ALA A 291 -12.26 -14.20 -24.42
C ALA A 291 -13.43 -13.33 -23.90
N VAL A 292 -13.23 -12.67 -22.75
CA VAL A 292 -14.22 -11.76 -22.17
C VAL A 292 -13.84 -10.31 -22.43
N ASN A 293 -14.80 -9.53 -22.95
CA ASN A 293 -14.72 -8.07 -23.00
C ASN A 293 -15.41 -7.49 -21.76
N ILE A 294 -14.76 -6.55 -21.07
CA ILE A 294 -15.30 -5.92 -19.87
C ILE A 294 -15.75 -4.50 -20.20
N GLN A 295 -17.02 -4.20 -19.95
CA GLN A 295 -17.59 -2.87 -20.01
C GLN A 295 -17.82 -2.37 -18.59
N TRP A 296 -17.41 -1.13 -18.31
CA TRP A 296 -17.58 -0.48 -17.02
C TRP A 296 -18.85 0.39 -16.96
N ASP A 297 -19.67 0.36 -18.01
CA ASP A 297 -20.93 1.11 -18.10
C ASP A 297 -21.93 0.67 -17.01
N GLY A 298 -22.46 1.63 -16.26
CA GLY A 298 -23.35 1.36 -15.13
C GLY A 298 -22.66 0.81 -13.87
N VAL A 299 -21.33 0.92 -13.76
CA VAL A 299 -20.57 0.56 -12.56
C VAL A 299 -20.20 1.81 -11.76
N ASP A 300 -20.87 2.03 -10.64
CA ASP A 300 -20.68 3.26 -9.84
C ASP A 300 -19.50 3.19 -8.83
N GLN A 301 -19.09 1.97 -8.45
CA GLN A 301 -18.11 1.74 -7.38
C GLN A 301 -17.14 0.60 -7.64
N ILE A 302 -15.90 0.77 -7.17
CA ILE A 302 -14.86 -0.26 -7.07
C ILE A 302 -14.82 -0.79 -5.64
N ASN A 303 -15.09 -2.10 -5.50
CA ASN A 303 -14.85 -2.87 -4.29
C ASN A 303 -13.57 -3.72 -4.45
N ALA A 304 -13.17 -4.45 -3.41
CA ALA A 304 -11.99 -5.31 -3.45
C ALA A 304 -12.05 -6.37 -4.58
N TRP A 305 -13.23 -6.95 -4.85
CA TRP A 305 -13.41 -7.92 -5.94
C TRP A 305 -13.09 -7.31 -7.31
N ARG A 306 -13.70 -6.16 -7.62
CA ARG A 306 -13.50 -5.44 -8.89
C ARG A 306 -12.08 -4.97 -9.07
N PHE A 307 -11.48 -4.42 -8.00
CA PHE A 307 -10.07 -4.04 -7.98
C PHE A 307 -9.18 -5.25 -8.25
N GLY A 308 -9.28 -6.29 -7.41
CA GLY A 308 -8.37 -7.42 -7.40
C GLY A 308 -8.38 -8.20 -8.72
N LEU A 309 -9.55 -8.54 -9.25
CA LEU A 309 -9.64 -9.33 -10.48
C LEU A 309 -9.27 -8.53 -11.74
N ALA A 310 -9.61 -7.23 -11.79
CA ALA A 310 -9.18 -6.37 -12.89
C ALA A 310 -7.66 -6.17 -12.87
N SER A 311 -7.09 -5.80 -11.72
CA SER A 311 -5.65 -5.61 -11.57
C SER A 311 -4.86 -6.90 -11.82
N ALA A 312 -5.33 -8.06 -11.34
CA ALA A 312 -4.69 -9.36 -11.60
C ALA A 312 -4.59 -9.71 -13.09
N THR A 313 -5.56 -9.27 -13.89
CA THR A 313 -5.63 -9.54 -15.34
C THR A 313 -5.08 -8.39 -16.20
N GLY A 314 -4.43 -7.38 -15.59
CA GLY A 314 -3.92 -6.20 -16.29
C GLY A 314 -5.01 -5.30 -16.89
N LEU A 315 -6.28 -5.51 -16.50
CA LEU A 315 -7.41 -4.73 -17.00
C LEU A 315 -7.42 -3.34 -16.37
N ALA A 316 -7.25 -2.32 -17.21
CA ALA A 316 -7.33 -0.93 -16.77
C ALA A 316 -8.73 -0.60 -16.20
N ILE A 317 -8.74 -0.03 -14.99
CA ILE A 317 -9.93 0.54 -14.35
C ILE A 317 -9.99 2.03 -14.74
N PRO A 318 -11.13 2.54 -15.26
CA PRO A 318 -11.24 3.94 -15.66
C PRO A 318 -10.89 4.91 -14.52
N PRO A 319 -10.07 5.97 -14.73
CA PRO A 319 -9.66 6.87 -13.65
C PRO A 319 -10.82 7.52 -12.88
N ALA A 320 -11.91 7.87 -13.56
CA ALA A 320 -13.12 8.41 -12.93
C ALA A 320 -13.82 7.41 -11.99
N LEU A 321 -13.72 6.11 -12.29
CA LEU A 321 -14.28 5.04 -11.47
C LEU A 321 -13.31 4.63 -10.34
N MET A 322 -12.00 4.65 -10.58
CA MET A 322 -11.00 4.53 -9.51
C MET A 322 -11.11 5.69 -8.49
N ALA A 323 -11.53 6.89 -8.92
CA ALA A 323 -11.76 8.02 -8.04
C ALA A 323 -12.94 7.85 -7.06
N SER A 324 -13.86 6.90 -7.27
CA SER A 324 -14.89 6.54 -6.27
C SER A 324 -14.39 5.51 -5.24
N ALA A 325 -13.20 4.93 -5.45
CA ALA A 325 -12.56 4.04 -4.49
C ALA A 325 -11.90 4.82 -3.34
N GLY A 326 -11.86 4.20 -2.15
CA GLY A 326 -11.16 4.78 -1.00
C GLY A 326 -9.63 4.90 -1.22
N PRO A 327 -8.93 5.83 -0.54
CA PRO A 327 -7.49 6.02 -0.71
C PRO A 327 -6.64 4.75 -0.54
N GLN A 328 -7.08 3.81 0.30
CA GLN A 328 -6.44 2.51 0.48
C GLN A 328 -6.39 1.68 -0.82
N VAL A 329 -7.40 1.78 -1.69
CA VAL A 329 -7.45 1.06 -2.97
C VAL A 329 -6.45 1.66 -3.96
N ARG A 330 -6.24 2.99 -3.93
CA ARG A 330 -5.15 3.63 -4.68
C ARG A 330 -3.78 3.16 -4.16
N ALA A 331 -3.60 2.99 -2.85
CA ALA A 331 -2.36 2.43 -2.34
C ALA A 331 -2.12 0.97 -2.79
N TRP A 332 -3.17 0.14 -2.83
CA TRP A 332 -3.09 -1.20 -3.44
C TRP A 332 -2.73 -1.12 -4.93
N GLN A 333 -3.33 -0.20 -5.69
CA GLN A 333 -3.05 0.03 -7.10
C GLN A 333 -1.56 0.34 -7.35
N ALA A 334 -0.94 1.18 -6.52
CA ALA A 334 0.47 1.53 -6.65
C ALA A 334 1.41 0.31 -6.45
N ARG A 335 1.04 -0.61 -5.54
CA ARG A 335 1.80 -1.84 -5.25
C ARG A 335 1.60 -2.92 -6.32
N ALA A 336 0.40 -3.04 -6.89
CA ALA A 336 0.02 -4.14 -7.79
C ALA A 336 0.91 -4.17 -9.07
N PRO A 337 1.77 -5.18 -9.27
CA PRO A 337 2.76 -5.17 -10.35
C PRO A 337 2.15 -5.35 -11.75
N MET A 338 0.98 -5.98 -11.83
CA MET A 338 0.22 -6.20 -13.07
C MET A 338 -0.50 -4.94 -13.59
N VAL A 339 -0.54 -3.86 -12.79
CA VAL A 339 -1.13 -2.59 -13.20
C VAL A 339 -0.12 -1.77 -14.03
N PRO A 340 -0.54 -1.13 -15.13
CA PRO A 340 0.33 -0.25 -15.93
C PRO A 340 1.07 0.82 -15.11
N LEU A 341 2.32 1.09 -15.48
CA LEU A 341 3.25 1.95 -14.73
C LEU A 341 2.71 3.38 -14.54
N ASP A 342 2.04 3.95 -15.54
CA ASP A 342 1.42 5.28 -15.49
C ASP A 342 0.34 5.36 -14.39
N GLN A 343 -0.50 4.34 -14.27
CA GLN A 343 -1.53 4.24 -13.23
C GLN A 343 -0.91 4.04 -11.84
N ARG A 344 0.16 3.23 -11.74
CA ARG A 344 0.91 3.04 -10.49
C ARG A 344 1.56 4.34 -10.03
N LEU A 345 2.16 5.10 -10.94
CA LEU A 345 2.75 6.42 -10.67
C LEU A 345 1.69 7.45 -10.25
N ALA A 346 0.52 7.46 -10.89
CA ALA A 346 -0.60 8.33 -10.50
C ALA A 346 -1.11 8.02 -9.08
N ALA A 347 -1.05 6.76 -8.66
CA ALA A 347 -1.45 6.32 -7.33
C ALA A 347 -0.33 6.41 -6.25
N ALA A 348 0.93 6.58 -6.67
CA ALA A 348 2.11 6.57 -5.81
C ALA A 348 2.12 7.72 -4.79
N ASP A 349 1.65 8.91 -5.17
CA ASP A 349 1.58 10.07 -4.27
C ASP A 349 0.61 9.82 -3.09
N THR A 350 -0.49 9.10 -3.35
CA THR A 350 -1.41 8.61 -2.30
C THR A 350 -0.74 7.54 -1.44
N ALA A 351 -0.15 6.52 -2.06
CA ALA A 351 0.50 5.41 -1.34
C ALA A 351 1.63 5.90 -0.40
N ALA A 352 2.38 6.91 -0.83
CA ALA A 352 3.40 7.57 -0.02
C ALA A 352 2.78 8.36 1.15
N SER A 353 1.75 9.15 0.88
CA SER A 353 1.05 9.96 1.89
C SER A 353 0.36 9.13 2.96
N LEU A 354 -0.10 7.91 2.62
CA LEU A 354 -0.65 6.96 3.58
C LEU A 354 0.40 6.24 4.43
N GLY A 355 1.67 6.26 4.02
CA GLY A 355 2.78 5.56 4.69
C GLY A 355 3.12 4.19 4.10
N VAL A 356 2.35 3.71 3.13
CA VAL A 356 2.55 2.44 2.42
C VAL A 356 3.88 2.46 1.65
N PHE A 357 4.19 3.56 0.95
CA PHE A 357 5.48 3.73 0.28
C PHE A 357 6.51 4.41 1.18
N SER A 358 7.73 3.86 1.18
CA SER A 358 8.94 4.53 1.66
C SER A 358 9.48 5.51 0.60
N THR A 359 10.48 6.32 0.97
CA THR A 359 11.24 7.12 0.00
C THR A 359 11.94 6.23 -1.04
N GLU A 360 12.43 5.05 -0.63
CA GLU A 360 13.07 4.07 -1.50
C GLU A 360 12.09 3.51 -2.54
N SER A 361 10.94 2.97 -2.12
CA SER A 361 9.92 2.44 -3.06
C SER A 361 9.36 3.49 -4.02
N LEU A 362 9.33 4.76 -3.60
CA LEU A 362 9.02 5.87 -4.49
C LEU A 362 10.13 6.09 -5.53
N VAL A 363 11.39 6.15 -5.12
CA VAL A 363 12.54 6.32 -6.03
C VAL A 363 12.65 5.15 -7.00
N GLU A 364 12.44 3.91 -6.55
CA GLU A 364 12.38 2.71 -7.39
C GLU A 364 11.27 2.84 -8.45
N LEU A 365 10.03 3.16 -8.05
CA LEU A 365 8.90 3.27 -8.98
C LEU A 365 9.11 4.39 -10.01
N TYR A 366 9.67 5.53 -9.61
CA TYR A 366 10.04 6.60 -10.55
C TYR A 366 11.25 6.23 -11.43
N SER A 367 12.14 5.34 -10.98
CA SER A 367 13.29 4.89 -11.79
C SER A 367 12.86 4.03 -12.98
N LEU A 368 11.77 3.25 -12.86
CA LEU A 368 11.20 2.49 -13.97
C LEU A 368 10.79 3.35 -15.18
N VAL A 369 10.55 4.66 -14.98
CA VAL A 369 10.30 5.61 -16.09
C VAL A 369 11.54 5.74 -16.99
N ALA A 370 12.74 5.64 -16.42
CA ALA A 370 13.99 5.74 -17.19
C ALA A 370 14.20 4.54 -18.12
N ASP A 371 13.68 3.36 -17.77
CA ASP A 371 13.77 2.15 -18.61
C ASP A 371 12.86 2.22 -19.85
N SER A 372 11.83 3.09 -19.82
CA SER A 372 10.83 3.24 -20.90
C SER A 372 10.85 4.60 -21.61
N THR A 373 11.84 5.46 -21.34
CA THR A 373 11.93 6.83 -21.90
C THR A 373 13.23 7.00 -22.67
N ASP A 374 13.20 7.68 -23.83
CA ASP A 374 14.42 8.00 -24.56
C ASP A 374 15.37 8.87 -23.69
N PRO A 375 16.69 8.57 -23.67
CA PRO A 375 17.67 9.41 -23.00
C PRO A 375 17.63 10.91 -23.34
N SER A 376 17.16 11.32 -24.53
CA SER A 376 17.00 12.74 -24.87
C SER A 376 15.89 13.43 -24.09
N ASP A 377 14.83 12.69 -23.78
CA ASP A 377 13.57 13.22 -23.23
C ASP A 377 13.52 13.04 -21.70
N LEU A 378 14.28 12.08 -21.18
CA LEU A 378 14.33 11.73 -19.76
C LEU A 378 14.56 12.94 -18.85
N ASP A 379 15.45 13.86 -19.23
CA ASP A 379 15.87 15.02 -18.43
C ASP A 379 14.76 16.05 -18.18
N ASP A 380 13.69 16.03 -18.97
CA ASP A 380 12.48 16.85 -18.79
C ASP A 380 11.33 16.12 -18.10
N THR A 381 11.45 14.80 -17.90
CA THR A 381 10.54 14.05 -17.03
C THR A 381 10.80 14.31 -15.54
N LEU A 382 9.81 14.02 -14.71
CA LEU A 382 9.95 14.03 -13.25
C LEU A 382 11.06 13.07 -12.79
N ALA A 383 11.23 11.92 -13.46
CA ALA A 383 12.25 10.92 -13.14
C ALA A 383 13.68 11.42 -13.44
N GLY A 384 13.92 12.11 -14.56
CA GLY A 384 15.21 12.75 -14.84
C GLY A 384 15.53 13.87 -13.84
N ARG A 385 14.53 14.68 -13.48
CA ARG A 385 14.68 15.72 -12.45
C ARG A 385 14.97 15.11 -11.07
N LEU A 386 14.33 13.99 -10.72
CA LEU A 386 14.64 13.21 -9.52
C LEU A 386 16.08 12.67 -9.55
N ARG A 387 16.49 12.02 -10.65
CA ARG A 387 17.87 11.55 -10.85
C ARG A 387 18.88 12.69 -10.67
N ARG A 388 18.60 13.88 -11.19
CA ARG A 388 19.46 15.08 -11.02
C ARG A 388 19.53 15.54 -9.55
N ALA A 389 18.43 15.52 -8.80
CA ALA A 389 18.43 15.86 -7.38
C ALA A 389 19.31 14.90 -6.54
N TYR A 390 19.32 13.61 -6.85
CA TYR A 390 20.18 12.64 -6.18
C TYR A 390 21.65 12.73 -6.67
N ALA A 391 21.89 12.71 -8.00
CA ALA A 391 23.21 12.44 -8.57
C ALA A 391 24.03 13.66 -9.04
N ALA A 392 23.49 14.89 -9.08
CA ALA A 392 24.24 16.04 -9.58
C ALA A 392 25.49 16.34 -8.72
N ALA A 393 26.65 16.50 -9.36
CA ALA A 393 27.87 16.92 -8.69
C ALA A 393 27.80 18.40 -8.26
N ASP A 394 27.23 19.25 -9.13
CA ASP A 394 26.98 20.67 -8.84
C ASP A 394 25.87 20.83 -7.78
N PRO A 395 26.17 21.49 -6.63
CA PRO A 395 25.19 21.80 -5.60
C PRO A 395 24.00 22.65 -6.08
N ASP A 396 24.15 23.50 -7.08
CA ASP A 396 23.08 24.41 -7.53
C ASP A 396 22.17 23.77 -8.59
N ALA A 397 22.71 22.92 -9.48
CA ALA A 397 21.93 21.99 -10.28
C ALA A 397 21.08 21.04 -9.42
N ARG A 398 21.63 20.52 -8.30
CA ARG A 398 20.86 19.74 -7.32
C ARG A 398 19.72 20.57 -6.73
N MET A 399 20.00 21.78 -6.25
CA MET A 399 18.99 22.64 -5.63
C MET A 399 17.88 23.05 -6.62
N SER A 400 18.25 23.30 -7.87
CA SER A 400 17.31 23.62 -8.95
C SER A 400 16.39 22.44 -9.29
N ALA A 401 16.93 21.22 -9.25
CA ALA A 401 16.13 20.00 -9.42
C ALA A 401 15.16 19.76 -8.25
N LEU A 402 15.60 19.99 -7.00
CA LEU A 402 14.74 19.92 -5.81
C LEU A 402 13.59 20.95 -5.87
N ARG A 403 13.90 22.23 -6.16
CA ARG A 403 12.87 23.28 -6.33
C ARG A 403 11.84 22.89 -7.40
N TYR A 404 12.30 22.44 -8.58
CA TYR A 404 11.40 21.98 -9.64
C TYR A 404 10.43 20.88 -9.18
N LEU A 405 10.91 19.89 -8.42
CA LEU A 405 10.08 18.79 -7.91
C LEU A 405 9.02 19.27 -6.91
N TRP A 406 9.34 20.25 -6.07
CA TRP A 406 8.41 20.83 -5.10
C TRP A 406 7.41 21.80 -5.76
N ASP A 407 7.87 22.69 -6.63
CA ASP A 407 7.04 23.67 -7.36
C ASP A 407 6.10 22.99 -8.36
N GLY A 408 6.49 21.80 -8.87
CA GLY A 408 5.65 20.95 -9.71
C GLY A 408 4.39 20.43 -9.00
N ALA A 409 4.41 20.27 -7.67
CA ALA A 409 3.28 19.73 -6.91
C ALA A 409 2.14 20.76 -6.72
N LYS A 410 0.93 20.40 -7.13
CA LYS A 410 -0.23 21.30 -7.13
C LYS A 410 -1.21 21.05 -5.99
N THR A 411 -1.39 19.79 -5.57
CA THR A 411 -2.23 19.45 -4.40
C THR A 411 -1.41 19.32 -3.11
N PRO A 412 -2.03 19.43 -1.92
CA PRO A 412 -1.35 19.17 -0.64
C PRO A 412 -0.78 17.75 -0.54
N GLU A 413 -1.49 16.76 -1.10
CA GLU A 413 -1.04 15.34 -1.21
C GLU A 413 0.25 15.25 -2.05
N GLN A 414 0.27 15.85 -3.24
CA GLN A 414 1.46 15.89 -4.09
C GLN A 414 2.63 16.60 -3.40
N LYS A 415 2.38 17.71 -2.70
CA LYS A 415 3.45 18.45 -1.98
C LYS A 415 4.07 17.57 -0.89
N HIS A 416 3.26 16.85 -0.13
CA HIS A 416 3.74 15.90 0.87
C HIS A 416 4.49 14.72 0.23
N ALA A 417 3.95 14.13 -0.84
CA ALA A 417 4.59 13.05 -1.58
C ALA A 417 5.96 13.45 -2.16
N ARG A 418 6.10 14.67 -2.71
CA ARG A 418 7.39 15.19 -3.18
C ARG A 418 8.37 15.42 -2.03
N SER A 419 7.91 15.91 -0.87
CA SER A 419 8.76 15.99 0.34
C SER A 419 9.31 14.62 0.76
N ILE A 420 8.50 13.55 0.69
CA ILE A 420 8.95 12.17 0.97
C ILE A 420 9.94 11.69 -0.11
N LEU A 421 9.62 11.88 -1.39
CA LEU A 421 10.42 11.48 -2.55
C LEU A 421 11.84 12.09 -2.51
N THR A 422 11.95 13.36 -2.11
CA THR A 422 13.22 14.10 -2.06
C THR A 422 13.96 13.99 -0.72
N ALA A 423 13.46 13.21 0.25
CA ALA A 423 13.98 13.21 1.61
C ALA A 423 15.48 12.91 1.71
N VAL A 424 15.95 11.88 1.01
CA VAL A 424 17.37 11.50 0.99
C VAL A 424 18.19 12.50 0.17
N ALA A 425 17.72 12.94 -1.00
CA ALA A 425 18.39 13.97 -1.80
C ALA A 425 18.60 15.29 -1.04
N SER A 426 17.65 15.67 -0.17
CA SER A 426 17.75 16.86 0.68
C SER A 426 18.91 16.78 1.69
N THR A 427 19.34 15.57 2.07
CA THR A 427 20.52 15.39 2.95
C THR A 427 21.85 15.68 2.25
N LEU A 428 21.86 15.71 0.91
CA LEU A 428 23.04 16.03 0.09
C LEU A 428 23.24 17.54 -0.09
N VAL A 429 22.34 18.36 0.48
CA VAL A 429 22.45 19.82 0.53
C VAL A 429 23.08 20.21 1.86
N ALA A 430 24.31 20.73 1.82
CA ALA A 430 24.99 21.23 3.01
C ALA A 430 24.28 22.48 3.57
N PRO A 431 24.12 22.61 4.91
CA PRO A 431 23.65 23.84 5.54
C PRO A 431 24.59 25.02 5.23
N SER A 432 24.01 26.14 4.78
CA SER A 432 24.72 27.40 4.56
C SER A 432 23.75 28.58 4.62
N ASP A 433 24.25 29.77 4.99
CA ASP A 433 23.44 30.99 5.04
C ASP A 433 22.90 31.41 3.66
N ASP A 434 23.61 31.04 2.58
CA ASP A 434 23.18 31.23 1.17
C ASP A 434 21.91 30.45 0.81
N ARG A 435 21.50 29.49 1.65
CA ARG A 435 20.37 28.56 1.42
C ARG A 435 19.33 28.60 2.54
N LYS A 436 19.35 29.66 3.35
CA LYS A 436 18.39 29.86 4.45
C LYS A 436 16.95 30.05 4.00
N ASP A 437 16.75 30.48 2.75
CA ASP A 437 15.46 30.63 2.07
C ASP A 437 14.72 29.28 1.93
N VAL A 438 15.44 28.22 1.55
CA VAL A 438 14.91 26.86 1.31
C VAL A 438 15.10 25.90 2.49
N SER A 439 15.59 26.40 3.63
CA SER A 439 15.86 25.57 4.81
C SER A 439 14.60 24.84 5.31
N ALA A 440 13.42 25.49 5.27
CA ALA A 440 12.16 24.90 5.69
C ALA A 440 11.75 23.69 4.83
N GLU A 441 11.86 23.79 3.52
CA GLU A 441 11.56 22.71 2.55
C GLU A 441 12.52 21.53 2.73
N LEU A 442 13.82 21.80 2.86
CA LEU A 442 14.85 20.80 3.07
C LEU A 442 14.63 20.04 4.39
N ILE A 443 14.35 20.77 5.48
CA ILE A 443 14.06 20.18 6.80
C ILE A 443 12.75 19.39 6.76
N ALA A 444 11.68 19.92 6.17
CA ALA A 444 10.41 19.21 6.02
C ALA A 444 10.56 17.92 5.20
N SER A 445 11.33 17.96 4.11
CA SER A 445 11.63 16.80 3.28
C SER A 445 12.42 15.75 4.05
N MET A 446 13.50 16.13 4.75
CA MET A 446 14.26 15.21 5.59
C MET A 446 13.41 14.57 6.68
N LEU A 447 12.58 15.35 7.40
CA LEU A 447 11.70 14.83 8.46
C LEU A 447 10.56 13.95 7.90
N ALA A 448 10.06 14.22 6.70
CA ALA A 448 9.11 13.34 6.01
C ALA A 448 9.70 11.94 5.73
N GLY A 449 11.01 11.85 5.46
CA GLY A 449 11.75 10.59 5.33
C GLY A 449 12.36 10.05 6.63
N GLY A 450 12.24 10.75 7.76
CA GLY A 450 12.74 10.29 9.07
C GLY A 450 14.19 10.64 9.38
N LEU A 451 14.79 11.53 8.59
CA LEU A 451 16.21 11.87 8.60
C LEU A 451 16.49 12.99 9.62
N ASP A 452 16.06 12.78 10.86
CA ASP A 452 16.01 13.78 11.93
C ASP A 452 17.40 14.30 12.35
N ARG A 453 18.41 13.43 12.32
CA ARG A 453 19.83 13.77 12.55
C ARG A 453 20.42 14.66 11.45
N GLN A 454 19.97 14.48 10.21
CA GLN A 454 20.41 15.27 9.06
C GLN A 454 19.72 16.64 9.06
N ALA A 455 18.40 16.66 9.32
CA ALA A 455 17.63 17.89 9.50
C ALA A 455 18.23 18.77 10.61
N ALA A 456 18.57 18.18 11.77
CA ALA A 456 19.14 18.91 12.92
C ALA A 456 20.44 19.67 12.62
N ARG A 457 21.20 19.30 11.57
CA ARG A 457 22.42 20.01 11.16
C ARG A 457 22.15 21.45 10.69
N TRP A 458 20.91 21.77 10.34
CA TRP A 458 20.49 23.11 9.92
C TRP A 458 20.23 24.08 11.08
N ALA A 459 20.23 23.63 12.34
CA ALA A 459 19.91 24.48 13.49
C ALA A 459 20.70 25.81 13.55
N PRO A 460 22.04 25.86 13.30
CA PRO A 460 22.78 27.12 13.32
C PRO A 460 22.32 28.13 12.25
N VAL A 461 21.96 27.64 11.05
CA VAL A 461 21.45 28.47 9.93
C VAL A 461 20.02 28.93 10.20
N VAL A 462 19.21 28.11 10.87
CA VAL A 462 17.82 28.45 11.20
C VAL A 462 17.76 29.52 12.30
N GLU A 463 18.61 29.40 13.32
CA GLU A 463 18.76 30.43 14.37
C GLU A 463 19.29 31.76 13.81
N SER A 464 20.27 31.73 12.90
CA SER A 464 20.80 32.96 12.26
C SER A 464 19.77 33.63 11.33
N ALA A 465 18.93 32.84 10.67
CA ALA A 465 18.00 33.33 9.65
C ALA A 465 16.63 33.78 10.18
N GLY A 466 16.22 33.33 11.37
CA GLY A 466 14.89 33.63 11.91
C GLY A 466 13.72 33.01 11.12
N ASN A 467 13.96 31.92 10.39
CA ASN A 467 12.92 31.24 9.60
C ASN A 467 11.96 30.45 10.53
N ASP A 468 10.81 31.05 10.86
CA ASP A 468 9.80 30.48 11.77
C ASP A 468 9.37 29.05 11.42
N ARG A 469 9.18 28.73 10.13
CA ARG A 469 8.75 27.40 9.71
C ARG A 469 9.86 26.36 9.89
N ALA A 470 11.09 26.71 9.51
CA ALA A 470 12.26 25.85 9.73
C ALA A 470 12.53 25.64 11.23
N TRP A 471 12.41 26.71 12.03
CA TRP A 471 12.55 26.67 13.49
C TRP A 471 11.54 25.73 14.14
N ALA A 472 10.25 25.86 13.80
CA ALA A 472 9.19 25.06 14.40
C ALA A 472 9.38 23.55 14.09
N LEU A 473 9.80 23.22 12.87
CA LEU A 473 10.13 21.85 12.46
C LEU A 473 11.33 21.28 13.25
N LEU A 474 12.38 22.06 13.50
CA LEU A 474 13.52 21.60 14.30
C LEU A 474 13.18 21.49 15.80
N ALA A 475 12.38 22.42 16.34
CA ALA A 475 11.99 22.42 17.74
C ALA A 475 11.31 21.10 18.16
N VAL A 476 10.39 20.59 17.33
CA VAL A 476 9.74 19.29 17.58
C VAL A 476 10.50 18.10 16.99
N GLY A 477 11.08 18.25 15.79
CA GLY A 477 11.63 17.13 15.01
C GLY A 477 13.03 16.68 15.42
N ALA A 478 13.90 17.59 15.86
CA ALA A 478 15.31 17.28 16.08
C ALA A 478 15.51 16.26 17.23
N PRO A 479 16.52 15.35 17.16
CA PRO A 479 16.80 14.37 18.21
C PRO A 479 17.09 14.98 19.58
N ARG A 480 17.60 16.22 19.60
CA ARG A 480 17.87 17.04 20.79
C ARG A 480 17.50 18.48 20.47
N VAL A 481 17.00 19.21 21.47
CA VAL A 481 16.74 20.65 21.37
C VAL A 481 18.05 21.38 21.06
N GLN A 482 18.07 22.10 19.94
CA GLN A 482 19.23 22.85 19.41
C GLN A 482 18.83 24.25 18.90
N VAL A 483 17.58 24.64 19.15
CA VAL A 483 16.95 25.91 18.78
C VAL A 483 16.32 26.51 20.03
N ASP A 484 16.07 27.82 20.05
CA ASP A 484 15.38 28.47 21.18
C ASP A 484 13.95 27.93 21.31
N THR A 485 13.61 27.35 22.45
CA THR A 485 12.24 26.87 22.75
C THR A 485 11.67 27.52 24.01
N SER A 486 12.10 28.75 24.30
CA SER A 486 11.55 29.61 25.34
C SER A 486 10.11 30.04 25.03
N SER A 487 9.35 30.34 26.07
CA SER A 487 7.97 30.84 25.95
C SER A 487 7.87 32.15 25.16
N GLY A 488 8.91 33.00 25.20
CA GLY A 488 9.00 34.21 24.39
C GLY A 488 9.05 33.90 22.89
N ARG A 489 9.92 32.95 22.49
CA ARG A 489 10.05 32.52 21.09
C ARG A 489 8.77 31.87 20.56
N ILE A 490 8.12 31.03 21.37
CA ILE A 490 6.84 30.39 21.05
C ILE A 490 5.73 31.46 20.89
N SER A 491 5.69 32.46 21.77
CA SER A 491 4.75 33.58 21.68
C SER A 491 4.96 34.41 20.41
N THR A 492 6.22 34.65 20.00
CA THR A 492 6.53 35.32 18.71
C THR A 492 6.02 34.52 17.51
N PHE A 493 6.26 33.22 17.47
CA PHE A 493 5.72 32.34 16.43
C PHE A 493 4.18 32.40 16.39
N ALA A 494 3.54 32.35 17.56
CA ALA A 494 2.09 32.45 17.68
C ALA A 494 1.52 33.80 17.22
N GLY A 495 2.27 34.90 17.41
CA GLY A 495 1.96 36.19 16.81
C GLY A 495 1.93 36.13 15.29
N ASN A 496 2.96 35.53 14.69
CA ASN A 496 3.17 35.45 13.24
C ASN A 496 2.29 34.42 12.51
N ASP A 497 1.72 33.44 13.22
CA ASP A 497 0.93 32.36 12.63
C ASP A 497 -0.37 32.86 11.95
N ASP A 498 -0.46 32.69 10.63
CA ASP A 498 -1.58 33.08 9.78
C ASP A 498 -2.67 31.99 9.68
N SER A 499 -2.44 30.81 10.26
CA SER A 499 -3.39 29.69 10.17
C SER A 499 -4.70 29.99 10.91
N LYS A 500 -5.80 29.42 10.38
CA LYS A 500 -7.14 29.59 10.95
C LYS A 500 -7.15 29.15 12.41
N ASP A 501 -7.74 29.99 13.27
CA ASP A 501 -7.86 29.74 14.72
C ASP A 501 -6.50 29.43 15.41
N LYS A 502 -5.39 29.93 14.82
CA LYS A 502 -4.00 29.69 15.24
C LYS A 502 -3.64 28.20 15.37
N VAL A 503 -4.24 27.34 14.54
CA VAL A 503 -4.13 25.87 14.67
C VAL A 503 -2.69 25.38 14.60
N ARG A 504 -1.84 25.98 13.75
CA ARG A 504 -0.41 25.62 13.64
C ARG A 504 0.33 25.90 14.96
N SER A 505 0.07 27.04 15.60
CA SER A 505 0.63 27.38 16.92
C SER A 505 0.10 26.50 18.04
N ARG A 506 -1.19 26.17 18.02
CA ARG A 506 -1.83 25.30 19.02
C ARG A 506 -1.28 23.88 18.96
N LEU A 507 -1.07 23.33 17.76
CA LEU A 507 -0.40 22.03 17.59
C LEU A 507 1.09 22.09 17.92
N LEU A 508 1.81 23.17 17.57
CA LEU A 508 3.21 23.37 17.97
C LEU A 508 3.34 23.33 19.51
N LEU A 509 2.53 24.11 20.22
CA LEU A 509 2.56 24.16 21.68
C LEU A 509 2.24 22.78 22.29
N ALA A 510 1.21 22.10 21.78
CA ALA A 510 0.85 20.76 22.22
C ALA A 510 1.98 19.73 22.01
N ALA A 511 2.65 19.78 20.86
CA ALA A 511 3.80 18.94 20.58
C ALA A 511 4.99 19.25 21.50
N LEU A 512 5.35 20.53 21.69
CA LEU A 512 6.46 20.93 22.56
C LEU A 512 6.19 20.58 24.03
N ALA A 513 4.95 20.76 24.51
CA ALA A 513 4.54 20.35 25.85
C ALA A 513 4.55 18.81 26.00
N GLY A 514 4.08 18.08 24.99
CA GLY A 514 4.09 16.61 25.00
C GLY A 514 5.49 16.02 24.97
N LEU A 515 6.41 16.66 24.24
CA LEU A 515 7.84 16.32 24.18
C LEU A 515 8.62 16.80 25.42
N ASP A 516 8.06 17.65 26.29
CA ASP A 516 8.74 18.35 27.40
C ASP A 516 9.97 19.15 26.91
N ARG A 517 9.71 20.05 25.95
CA ARG A 517 10.74 20.87 25.28
C ARG A 517 10.59 22.38 25.52
N ILE A 518 9.64 22.82 26.34
CA ILE A 518 9.42 24.25 26.60
C ILE A 518 10.41 24.72 27.67
N GLN A 519 11.36 25.58 27.29
CA GLN A 519 12.42 26.04 28.18
C GLN A 519 11.88 27.03 29.23
N GLY A 520 12.21 26.79 30.49
CA GLY A 520 11.82 27.66 31.61
C GLY A 520 10.39 27.46 32.14
N GLY A 521 9.61 26.52 31.59
CA GLY A 521 8.22 26.29 31.98
C GLY A 521 7.23 27.22 31.26
N GLY A 522 6.11 27.56 31.88
CA GLY A 522 5.09 28.43 31.28
C GLY A 522 4.19 27.78 30.21
N ALA A 523 4.25 26.45 30.05
CA ALA A 523 3.38 25.71 29.13
C ALA A 523 1.88 25.98 29.38
N ASN A 524 1.47 26.06 30.64
CA ASN A 524 0.08 26.35 31.02
C ASN A 524 -0.34 27.79 30.67
N ASP A 525 0.57 28.75 30.76
CA ASP A 525 0.28 30.16 30.47
C ASP A 525 0.11 30.36 28.96
N LEU A 526 1.04 29.80 28.16
CA LEU A 526 0.91 29.71 26.70
C LEU A 526 -0.36 28.94 26.29
N GLY A 527 -0.74 27.91 27.06
CA GLY A 527 -1.96 27.14 26.86
C GLY A 527 -3.22 27.95 27.13
N ALA A 528 -3.22 28.82 28.15
CA ALA A 528 -4.31 29.75 28.41
C ALA A 528 -4.45 30.77 27.28
N ASP A 529 -3.34 31.37 26.83
CA ASP A 529 -3.33 32.35 25.74
C ASP A 529 -3.81 31.77 24.40
N LEU A 530 -3.44 30.53 24.08
CA LEU A 530 -3.78 29.84 22.84
C LEU A 530 -5.02 28.93 22.94
N GLY A 531 -5.71 28.91 24.08
CA GLY A 531 -6.89 28.06 24.30
C GLY A 531 -6.61 26.57 24.09
N VAL A 532 -5.52 26.07 24.67
CA VAL A 532 -5.14 24.64 24.70
C VAL A 532 -5.08 24.17 26.15
N ASN A 533 -5.93 23.20 26.50
CA ASN A 533 -6.04 22.74 27.90
C ASN A 533 -5.35 21.38 28.13
N PHE A 534 -4.09 21.41 28.57
CA PHE A 534 -3.31 20.19 28.90
C PHE A 534 -3.84 19.38 30.09
N ALA A 535 -4.78 19.92 30.86
CA ALA A 535 -5.46 19.22 31.96
C ALA A 535 -6.83 18.65 31.54
N ALA A 536 -7.21 18.73 30.25
CA ALA A 536 -8.47 18.22 29.75
C ALA A 536 -8.56 16.67 29.84
N SER A 537 -9.31 16.18 30.83
CA SER A 537 -9.54 14.75 31.04
C SER A 537 -10.90 14.30 30.51
N ASN A 538 -10.92 13.28 29.66
CA ASN A 538 -12.11 12.62 29.13
C ASN A 538 -11.96 11.08 29.23
N ALA A 539 -12.77 10.29 28.52
CA ALA A 539 -12.61 8.83 28.52
C ALA A 539 -11.34 8.37 27.79
N TRP A 540 -11.02 8.94 26.63
CA TRP A 540 -9.88 8.55 25.81
C TRP A 540 -8.53 8.97 26.42
N THR A 541 -8.40 10.21 26.92
CA THR A 541 -7.14 10.68 27.55
C THR A 541 -6.74 9.82 28.75
N ARG A 542 -7.71 9.49 29.63
CA ARG A 542 -7.47 8.56 30.76
C ARG A 542 -7.04 7.16 30.32
N ILE A 543 -7.51 6.68 29.17
CA ILE A 543 -7.16 5.34 28.67
C ILE A 543 -5.74 5.35 28.05
N ILE A 544 -5.39 6.35 27.23
CA ILE A 544 -4.03 6.44 26.65
C ILE A 544 -2.97 6.72 27.71
N ASP A 545 -3.25 7.60 28.69
CA ASP A 545 -2.36 7.83 29.83
C ASP A 545 -2.20 6.56 30.68
N SER A 546 -3.28 5.79 30.89
CA SER A 546 -3.22 4.52 31.61
C SER A 546 -2.43 3.43 30.86
N ALA A 547 -2.54 3.38 29.53
CA ALA A 547 -1.77 2.46 28.70
C ALA A 547 -0.27 2.81 28.73
N ALA A 548 0.07 4.10 28.65
CA ALA A 548 1.45 4.59 28.76
C ALA A 548 2.05 4.33 30.15
N ALA A 549 1.28 4.53 31.22
CA ALA A 549 1.70 4.20 32.59
C ALA A 549 1.95 2.70 32.83
N LYS A 550 1.39 1.83 31.97
CA LYS A 550 1.58 0.37 31.99
C LYS A 550 2.63 -0.13 31.00
N GLY A 551 3.27 0.75 30.23
CA GLY A 551 4.24 0.37 29.19
C GLY A 551 3.62 -0.35 27.98
N GLN A 552 2.30 -0.21 27.75
CA GLN A 552 1.59 -0.94 26.68
C GLN A 552 1.80 -0.27 25.31
N GLU A 553 3.03 -0.35 24.77
CA GLU A 553 3.46 0.25 23.49
C GLU A 553 2.43 0.11 22.37
N GLY A 554 1.96 -1.11 22.10
CA GLY A 554 1.01 -1.40 21.03
C GLY A 554 -0.39 -0.83 21.28
N THR A 555 -0.78 -0.74 22.56
CA THR A 555 -2.06 -0.11 22.95
C THR A 555 -1.99 1.41 22.82
N VAL A 556 -0.86 2.03 23.18
CA VAL A 556 -0.63 3.47 23.01
C VAL A 556 -0.64 3.85 21.52
N ALA A 557 0.03 3.09 20.65
CA ALA A 557 0.01 3.35 19.20
C ALA A 557 -1.40 3.25 18.59
N LEU A 558 -2.18 2.23 18.98
CA LEU A 558 -3.56 2.08 18.54
C LEU A 558 -4.46 3.21 19.05
N LEU A 559 -4.30 3.62 20.31
CA LEU A 559 -5.05 4.75 20.88
C LEU A 559 -4.65 6.10 20.29
N ALA A 560 -3.38 6.27 19.89
CA ALA A 560 -2.92 7.45 19.18
C ALA A 560 -3.59 7.59 17.82
N ALA A 561 -3.63 6.51 17.03
CA ALA A 561 -4.38 6.48 15.79
C ALA A 561 -5.88 6.78 15.98
N VAL A 562 -6.51 6.18 17.00
CA VAL A 562 -7.92 6.47 17.37
C VAL A 562 -8.12 7.94 17.78
N GLY A 563 -7.15 8.57 18.42
CA GLY A 563 -7.19 9.99 18.80
C GLY A 563 -7.05 10.98 17.65
N MET A 564 -6.59 10.52 16.47
CA MET A 564 -6.31 11.33 15.27
C MET A 564 -7.24 11.02 14.09
N GLN A 565 -8.43 10.46 14.33
CA GLN A 565 -9.38 10.11 13.25
C GLN A 565 -10.06 11.36 12.65
N THR A 566 -9.33 12.09 11.81
CA THR A 566 -9.75 13.32 11.15
C THR A 566 -9.28 13.34 9.70
N GLY A 567 -9.99 14.03 8.81
CA GLY A 567 -9.66 14.05 7.38
C GLY A 567 -8.33 14.74 7.05
N ASP A 568 -7.88 15.65 7.93
CA ASP A 568 -6.60 16.35 7.85
C ASP A 568 -6.09 16.72 9.25
N TRP A 569 -4.93 17.38 9.29
CA TRP A 569 -4.29 17.87 10.52
C TRP A 569 -5.03 19.04 11.19
N ALA A 570 -5.83 19.83 10.47
CA ALA A 570 -6.56 20.95 11.04
C ALA A 570 -7.75 20.49 11.90
N GLY A 571 -8.23 19.26 11.66
CA GLY A 571 -9.21 18.60 12.51
C GLY A 571 -8.66 18.03 13.83
N VAL A 572 -7.35 17.76 13.93
CA VAL A 572 -6.77 17.07 15.11
C VAL A 572 -6.80 18.00 16.33
N PRO A 573 -7.43 17.61 17.46
CA PRO A 573 -7.44 18.44 18.66
C PRO A 573 -6.03 18.62 19.24
N PRO A 574 -5.59 19.85 19.60
CA PRO A 574 -4.30 20.08 20.25
C PRO A 574 -4.11 19.25 21.53
N GLU A 575 -5.17 19.09 22.33
CA GLU A 575 -5.17 18.27 23.54
C GLU A 575 -4.89 16.78 23.20
N HIS A 576 -5.42 16.28 22.09
CA HIS A 576 -5.14 14.91 21.65
C HIS A 576 -3.68 14.77 21.22
N LEU A 577 -3.14 15.71 20.43
CA LEU A 577 -1.73 15.68 20.02
C LEU A 577 -0.79 15.70 21.24
N PHE A 578 -1.07 16.53 22.25
CA PHE A 578 -0.32 16.57 23.51
C PHE A 578 -0.26 15.19 24.20
N HIS A 579 -1.42 14.58 24.45
CA HIS A 579 -1.48 13.27 25.11
C HIS A 579 -0.81 12.17 24.28
N ILE A 580 -0.95 12.20 22.95
CA ILE A 580 -0.33 11.23 22.03
C ILE A 580 1.19 11.33 22.09
N VAL A 581 1.74 12.53 21.91
CA VAL A 581 3.19 12.77 21.89
C VAL A 581 3.80 12.41 23.25
N ARG A 582 3.14 12.81 24.36
CA ARG A 582 3.54 12.45 25.72
C ARG A 582 3.54 10.93 25.95
N ALA A 583 2.45 10.25 25.58
CA ALA A 583 2.29 8.82 25.77
C ALA A 583 3.31 8.02 24.96
N LEU A 584 3.52 8.37 23.68
CA LEU A 584 4.50 7.74 22.80
C LEU A 584 5.92 7.88 23.34
N ARG A 585 6.33 9.09 23.77
CA ARG A 585 7.63 9.29 24.45
C ARG A 585 7.75 8.43 25.70
N GLN A 586 6.70 8.38 26.54
CA GLN A 586 6.70 7.62 27.79
C GLN A 586 6.90 6.11 27.57
N VAL A 587 6.45 5.56 26.44
CA VAL A 587 6.68 4.15 26.03
C VAL A 587 7.87 3.99 25.07
N GLY A 588 8.85 4.89 25.11
CA GLY A 588 10.10 4.76 24.35
C GLY A 588 9.98 5.01 22.84
N ARG A 589 8.82 5.46 22.34
CA ARG A 589 8.57 5.82 20.92
C ARG A 589 8.66 7.33 20.69
N GLU A 590 9.68 7.97 21.29
CA GLU A 590 9.91 9.42 21.13
C GLU A 590 10.22 9.79 19.68
N TYR A 591 10.97 8.96 18.94
CA TYR A 591 11.27 9.21 17.53
C TYR A 591 9.98 9.37 16.71
N GLU A 592 9.05 8.44 16.84
CA GLU A 592 7.73 8.54 16.22
C GLU A 592 6.94 9.75 16.71
N ALA A 593 6.96 10.05 18.01
CA ALA A 593 6.30 11.23 18.56
C ALA A 593 6.81 12.55 17.92
N ARG A 594 8.13 12.67 17.72
CA ARG A 594 8.76 13.81 17.02
C ARG A 594 8.38 13.87 15.56
N MET A 595 8.35 12.73 14.86
CA MET A 595 8.03 12.70 13.44
C MET A 595 6.55 13.01 13.18
N ILE A 596 5.64 12.53 14.04
CA ILE A 596 4.20 12.87 14.04
C ILE A 596 4.03 14.39 14.27
N ALA A 597 4.73 14.96 15.25
CA ALA A 597 4.70 16.40 15.53
C ALA A 597 5.26 17.25 14.37
N ALA A 598 6.40 16.85 13.79
CA ALA A 598 6.99 17.53 12.63
C ALA A 598 6.08 17.45 11.40
N GLU A 599 5.40 16.32 11.20
CA GLU A 599 4.45 16.15 10.12
C GLU A 599 3.28 17.14 10.23
N ALA A 600 2.71 17.28 11.43
CA ALA A 600 1.63 18.24 11.71
C ALA A 600 1.99 19.67 11.28
N LEU A 601 3.19 20.13 11.65
CA LEU A 601 3.69 21.46 11.32
C LEU A 601 4.07 21.61 9.84
N SER A 602 4.48 20.52 9.18
CA SER A 602 4.82 20.53 7.76
C SER A 602 3.60 20.60 6.82
N ARG A 603 2.41 20.22 7.34
CA ARG A 603 1.17 20.03 6.58
C ARG A 603 0.06 21.06 6.91
N LEU A 604 0.36 22.08 7.73
CA LEU A 604 -0.53 23.19 8.12
C LEU A 604 0.02 24.55 7.69
#